data_AF-A0A1G0H4S2-F1
#
_entry.id   AF-A0A1G0H4S2-F1
#
_cell.length_a   1.000
_cell.length_b   1.000
_cell.length_c   1.000
_cell.angle_alpha   90.00
_cell.angle_beta   90.00
_cell.angle_gamma   90.00
#
_symmetry.space_group_name_H-M   'P 1'
#
loop_
_entity.id
_entity.type
_entity.pdbx_description
1 polymer ?
#
loop_
_entity_poly.entity_id
_entity_poly.type
_entity_poly.pdbx_seq_one_letter_code
_entity_poly.pdbx_strand_id
1 'polypeptide(L)'
;MRKRSRAKQSPEYTPSMSNLFRLPKGKKRIEVHSLDFDGCFGPAFKGFEKYKSMAEYNEEFVQYLFFKHKNSDNVELKFMVGSSRQSAVSDLRAMVQQDDKGENIFSGSCFVEIETFVSQIKEYFNESKVDVSLDRFLTTDIFHERAFDSTFLQAQRENGNYLFGIYRDEIQKLENIVPDLYRQASNICAYLYNYNKAHKILFDSGKFTLLLTQMHKIASENADADIDFHFYEDRDDILIPLYLIFNLHSELLPANLVFHPHLYITGKSCLHPYLAGPIKGNGVIDYEYKNTAIALRKIALDSTHPSHEKSAFVVDNLADRFIVAKKLEEGVTELISTPLLLEFIEARKQRLFLEAINYDTNHAC
;
A
#
# COMPACT_ATOMS: atom_id res chain seq x y z
N MET A 1 -57.06 45.79 -3.97
CA MET A 1 -56.06 45.36 -2.97
C MET A 1 -56.18 43.85 -2.73
N ARG A 2 -55.29 43.04 -3.29
CA ARG A 2 -55.07 41.62 -2.93
C ARG A 2 -53.57 41.36 -3.02
N LYS A 3 -52.96 41.01 -1.88
CA LYS A 3 -51.52 40.72 -1.72
C LYS A 3 -51.20 39.39 -2.42
N ARG A 4 -50.23 39.39 -3.33
CA ARG A 4 -49.52 38.18 -3.78
C ARG A 4 -48.27 38.01 -2.92
N SER A 5 -48.20 36.91 -2.18
CA SER A 5 -47.04 36.47 -1.42
C SER A 5 -45.93 36.01 -2.37
N ARG A 6 -44.78 36.70 -2.37
CA ARG A 6 -43.54 36.15 -2.92
C ARG A 6 -43.00 35.12 -1.92
N ALA A 7 -42.88 33.87 -2.36
CA ALA A 7 -42.14 32.84 -1.66
C ALA A 7 -40.69 33.30 -1.49
N LYS A 8 -40.18 33.25 -0.25
CA LYS A 8 -38.75 33.41 0.04
C LYS A 8 -38.05 32.14 -0.48
N GLN A 9 -37.14 32.30 -1.43
CA GLN A 9 -36.14 31.26 -1.72
C GLN A 9 -35.35 31.00 -0.43
N SER A 10 -35.33 29.75 0.00
CA SER A 10 -34.42 29.25 1.02
C SER A 10 -32.97 29.39 0.52
N PRO A 11 -31.99 29.74 1.38
CA PRO A 11 -30.60 29.74 0.96
C PRO A 11 -30.19 28.31 0.62
N GLU A 12 -29.66 28.11 -0.59
CA GLU A 12 -28.96 26.90 -0.98
C GLU A 12 -27.80 26.67 -0.01
N TYR A 13 -27.91 25.64 0.81
CA TYR A 13 -26.82 25.15 1.65
C TYR A 13 -25.80 24.47 0.73
N THR A 14 -24.79 25.22 0.31
CA THR A 14 -23.55 24.66 -0.23
C THR A 14 -22.60 24.43 0.95
N PRO A 15 -22.28 23.18 1.33
CA PRO A 15 -21.31 22.95 2.38
C PRO A 15 -19.94 23.36 1.86
N SER A 16 -19.40 24.49 2.37
CA SER A 16 -18.02 24.86 2.09
C SER A 16 -17.10 23.86 2.81
N MET A 17 -16.41 23.02 2.03
CA MET A 17 -15.38 22.06 2.48
C MET A 17 -14.18 22.70 3.21
N SER A 18 -14.15 24.03 3.39
CA SER A 18 -13.01 24.78 3.89
C SER A 18 -12.88 24.84 5.42
N ASN A 19 -13.82 24.27 6.18
CA ASN A 19 -13.84 24.41 7.65
C ASN A 19 -13.70 23.10 8.45
N LEU A 20 -13.47 21.94 7.81
CA LEU A 20 -13.43 20.67 8.56
C LEU A 20 -12.09 20.31 9.22
N PHE A 21 -10.98 20.99 8.92
CA PHE A 21 -9.67 20.65 9.51
C PHE A 21 -8.76 21.87 9.68
N ARG A 22 -9.09 22.79 10.60
CA ARG A 22 -8.07 23.71 11.10
C ARG A 22 -7.42 23.10 12.33
N LEU A 23 -6.36 22.32 12.07
CA LEU A 23 -5.46 21.80 13.10
C LEU A 23 -4.72 22.96 13.80
N PRO A 24 -4.27 22.76 15.06
CA PRO A 24 -3.45 23.73 15.76
C PRO A 24 -2.20 24.09 14.95
N LYS A 25 -1.90 25.38 14.87
CA LYS A 25 -0.71 25.91 14.18
C LYS A 25 0.56 25.25 14.76
N GLY A 26 1.33 24.52 13.93
CA GLY A 26 2.69 24.07 14.26
C GLY A 26 2.92 22.55 14.40
N LYS A 27 1.88 21.71 14.37
CA LYS A 27 2.07 20.24 14.41
C LYS A 27 2.53 19.71 13.04
N LYS A 28 3.54 18.84 13.04
CA LYS A 28 4.05 18.18 11.82
C LYS A 28 2.94 17.30 11.22
N ARG A 29 2.68 17.46 9.92
CA ARG A 29 1.77 16.58 9.18
C ARG A 29 2.55 15.69 8.23
N ILE A 30 2.20 14.42 8.19
CA ILE A 30 2.81 13.44 7.29
C ILE A 30 1.71 12.87 6.41
N GLU A 31 1.82 13.07 5.11
CA GLU A 31 0.95 12.44 4.12
C GLU A 31 1.72 11.28 3.50
N VAL A 32 1.31 10.06 3.86
CA VAL A 32 1.91 8.83 3.35
C VAL A 32 1.13 8.40 2.12
N HIS A 33 1.83 8.05 1.04
CA HIS A 33 1.27 7.46 -0.17
C HIS A 33 1.87 6.07 -0.38
N SER A 34 1.15 5.04 0.07
CA SER A 34 1.49 3.64 -0.18
C SER A 34 0.86 3.19 -1.49
N LEU A 35 1.71 2.95 -2.49
CA LEU A 35 1.28 2.78 -3.88
C LEU A 35 1.32 1.32 -4.29
N ASP A 36 0.19 0.72 -4.65
CA ASP A 36 0.23 -0.47 -5.48
C ASP A 36 0.81 -0.15 -6.88
N PHE A 37 1.29 -1.17 -7.57
CA PHE A 37 2.03 -1.01 -8.80
C PHE A 37 1.31 -1.59 -10.01
N ASP A 38 1.10 -2.90 -10.07
CA ASP A 38 0.50 -3.58 -11.22
C ASP A 38 -0.94 -3.13 -11.45
N GLY A 39 -1.23 -2.47 -12.57
CA GLY A 39 -2.60 -2.00 -12.88
C GLY A 39 -3.03 -0.75 -12.11
N CYS A 40 -2.28 -0.39 -11.07
CA CYS A 40 -2.43 0.84 -10.30
C CYS A 40 -1.50 1.95 -10.81
N PHE A 41 -0.45 2.35 -10.07
CA PHE A 41 0.43 3.45 -10.51
C PHE A 41 1.44 3.05 -11.58
N GLY A 42 1.76 1.76 -11.68
CA GLY A 42 2.59 1.22 -12.76
C GLY A 42 1.73 1.00 -14.00
N PRO A 43 2.09 1.55 -15.17
CA PRO A 43 1.34 1.28 -16.38
C PRO A 43 1.38 -0.23 -16.65
N ALA A 44 0.25 -0.87 -16.94
CA ALA A 44 0.29 -2.21 -17.54
C ALA A 44 0.96 -2.06 -18.91
N PHE A 45 2.19 -2.55 -19.05
CA PHE A 45 3.12 -2.22 -20.14
C PHE A 45 2.77 -2.81 -21.52
N LYS A 46 1.49 -3.03 -21.81
CA LYS A 46 1.00 -3.10 -23.19
C LYS A 46 0.95 -1.68 -23.77
N GLY A 47 2.08 -1.21 -24.29
CA GLY A 47 2.15 0.06 -25.00
C GLY A 47 3.08 1.09 -24.38
N PHE A 48 4.35 0.70 -24.19
CA PHE A 48 5.50 1.60 -23.95
C PHE A 48 5.54 2.85 -24.87
N GLU A 49 4.78 2.85 -25.97
CA GLU A 49 4.68 3.98 -26.88
C GLU A 49 3.97 5.21 -26.28
N LYS A 50 3.07 5.04 -25.29
CA LYS A 50 2.22 6.16 -24.83
C LYS A 50 2.78 6.96 -23.65
N TYR A 51 3.41 6.30 -22.67
CA TYR A 51 3.92 6.95 -21.45
C TYR A 51 5.36 6.52 -21.19
N LYS A 52 6.24 7.48 -20.91
CA LYS A 52 7.69 7.26 -20.73
C LYS A 52 8.11 7.10 -19.27
N SER A 53 7.22 7.41 -18.32
CA SER A 53 7.49 7.26 -16.88
C SER A 53 6.20 7.11 -16.07
N MET A 54 6.34 6.60 -14.84
CA MET A 54 5.27 6.57 -13.84
C MET A 54 4.70 7.98 -13.55
N ALA A 55 5.51 9.06 -13.61
CA ALA A 55 5.00 10.42 -13.43
C ALA A 55 4.12 10.88 -14.59
N GLU A 56 4.52 10.62 -15.84
CA GLU A 56 3.70 10.94 -17.02
C GLU A 56 2.39 10.16 -17.01
N TYR A 57 2.43 8.89 -16.58
CA TYR A 57 1.23 8.07 -16.44
C TYR A 57 0.27 8.63 -15.38
N ASN A 58 0.81 9.18 -14.29
CA ASN A 58 0.07 9.70 -13.14
C ASN A 58 0.05 11.24 -13.08
N GLU A 59 0.05 11.93 -14.22
CA GLU A 59 0.22 13.40 -14.27
C GLU A 59 -0.83 14.16 -13.42
N GLU A 60 -2.12 13.77 -13.50
CA GLU A 60 -3.19 14.40 -12.72
C GLU A 60 -2.94 14.30 -11.20
N PHE A 61 -2.41 13.15 -10.74
CA PHE A 61 -2.06 12.94 -9.34
C PHE A 61 -0.88 13.82 -8.92
N VAL A 62 0.16 13.91 -9.75
CA VAL A 62 1.33 14.77 -9.49
C VAL A 62 0.91 16.24 -9.41
N GLN A 63 0.10 16.70 -10.36
CA GLN A 63 -0.44 18.07 -10.36
C GLN A 63 -1.29 18.33 -9.12
N TYR A 64 -2.17 17.39 -8.74
CA TYR A 64 -2.98 17.50 -7.53
C TYR A 64 -2.12 17.66 -6.27
N LEU A 65 -1.12 16.80 -6.07
CA LEU A 65 -0.22 16.90 -4.93
C LEU A 65 0.48 18.26 -4.88
N PHE A 66 1.03 18.69 -6.02
CA PHE A 66 1.70 19.99 -6.13
C PHE A 66 0.77 21.14 -5.77
N PHE A 67 -0.41 21.23 -6.37
CA PHE A 67 -1.33 22.34 -6.07
C PHE A 67 -1.87 22.31 -4.64
N LYS A 68 -2.06 21.12 -4.06
CA LYS A 68 -2.48 20.94 -2.67
C LYS A 68 -1.42 21.45 -1.69
N HIS A 69 -0.14 21.19 -1.96
CA HIS A 69 0.92 21.34 -0.95
C HIS A 69 2.00 22.37 -1.27
N LYS A 70 2.07 22.95 -2.46
CA LYS A 70 3.16 23.89 -2.85
C LYS A 70 3.40 25.06 -1.89
N ASN A 71 2.37 25.48 -1.15
CA ASN A 71 2.43 26.57 -0.17
C ASN A 71 2.31 26.10 1.28
N SER A 72 2.37 24.79 1.51
CA SER A 72 2.28 24.21 2.86
C SER A 72 3.61 24.35 3.59
N ASP A 73 3.52 24.65 4.89
CA ASP A 73 4.62 24.55 5.84
C ASP A 73 4.43 23.28 6.70
N ASN A 74 5.51 22.65 7.15
CA ASN A 74 5.49 21.48 8.06
C ASN A 74 4.72 20.25 7.53
N VAL A 75 4.75 20.04 6.21
CA VAL A 75 4.22 18.84 5.56
C VAL A 75 5.37 17.99 5.03
N GLU A 76 5.33 16.69 5.34
CA GLU A 76 6.16 15.67 4.74
C GLU A 76 5.30 14.77 3.85
N LEU A 77 5.67 14.63 2.59
CA LEU A 77 5.12 13.63 1.67
C LEU A 77 6.04 12.42 1.68
N LYS A 78 5.52 11.29 2.15
CA LYS A 78 6.29 10.04 2.25
C LYS A 78 5.67 8.99 1.35
N PHE A 79 6.45 8.48 0.41
CA PHE A 79 6.01 7.42 -0.50
C PHE A 79 6.48 6.06 0.01
N MET A 80 5.67 5.03 -0.21
CA MET A 80 5.99 3.64 0.17
C MET A 80 5.54 2.68 -0.93
N VAL A 81 6.16 1.50 -0.97
CA VAL A 81 5.70 0.39 -1.83
C VAL A 81 4.48 -0.25 -1.18
N GLY A 82 3.30 -0.03 -1.75
CA GLY A 82 2.03 -0.67 -1.38
C GLY A 82 1.76 -1.99 -2.11
N SER A 83 2.65 -2.36 -3.04
CA SER A 83 2.52 -3.59 -3.83
C SER A 83 2.98 -4.85 -3.09
N SER A 84 2.39 -5.99 -3.45
CA SER A 84 2.85 -7.33 -3.04
C SER A 84 4.26 -7.67 -3.55
N ARG A 85 4.83 -6.84 -4.44
CA ARG A 85 6.25 -6.86 -4.83
C ARG A 85 7.13 -6.41 -3.65
N GLN A 86 7.46 -7.35 -2.77
CA GLN A 86 8.20 -7.08 -1.53
C GLN A 86 9.63 -7.62 -1.54
N SER A 87 10.09 -8.20 -2.66
CA SER A 87 11.45 -8.74 -2.86
C SER A 87 11.85 -8.67 -4.33
N ALA A 88 13.16 -8.80 -4.61
CA ALA A 88 13.67 -8.91 -5.99
C ALA A 88 12.94 -10.00 -6.78
N VAL A 89 12.66 -11.13 -6.13
CA VAL A 89 12.00 -12.30 -6.73
C VAL A 89 10.55 -12.03 -7.08
N SER A 90 9.79 -11.47 -6.13
CA SER A 90 8.37 -11.14 -6.36
C SER A 90 8.22 -10.05 -7.42
N ASP A 91 9.14 -9.08 -7.46
CA ASP A 91 9.16 -8.04 -8.47
C ASP A 91 9.51 -8.63 -9.85
N LEU A 92 10.59 -9.41 -9.99
CA LEU A 92 10.95 -10.07 -11.25
C LEU A 92 9.83 -10.99 -11.77
N ARG A 93 9.15 -11.71 -10.88
CA ARG A 93 8.01 -12.55 -11.28
C ARG A 93 6.82 -11.71 -11.76
N ALA A 94 6.52 -10.61 -11.09
CA ALA A 94 5.46 -9.70 -11.50
C ALA A 94 5.83 -8.89 -12.75
N MET A 95 7.13 -8.70 -13.02
CA MET A 95 7.63 -8.13 -14.28
C MET A 95 7.32 -9.01 -15.48
N VAL A 96 7.25 -10.33 -15.31
CA VAL A 96 7.11 -11.29 -16.40
C VAL A 96 5.73 -11.97 -16.31
N GLN A 97 4.74 -11.37 -16.96
CA GLN A 97 3.36 -11.87 -16.99
C GLN A 97 2.96 -12.34 -18.38
N GLN A 98 1.89 -13.12 -18.47
CA GLN A 98 1.23 -13.45 -19.73
C GLN A 98 -0.19 -12.87 -19.71
N ASP A 99 -0.62 -12.35 -20.84
CA ASP A 99 -2.01 -11.90 -21.01
C ASP A 99 -2.95 -13.09 -21.26
N ASP A 100 -4.25 -12.80 -21.37
CA ASP A 100 -5.29 -13.82 -21.64
C ASP A 100 -5.09 -14.57 -22.97
N LYS A 101 -4.22 -14.07 -23.86
CA LYS A 101 -3.88 -14.67 -25.15
C LYS A 101 -2.57 -15.47 -25.07
N GLY A 102 -1.90 -15.49 -23.92
CA GLY A 102 -0.61 -16.13 -23.71
C GLY A 102 0.58 -15.29 -24.18
N GLU A 103 0.37 -14.04 -24.57
CA GLU A 103 1.43 -13.12 -24.99
C GLU A 103 2.15 -12.56 -23.76
N ASN A 104 3.48 -12.52 -23.83
CA ASN A 104 4.29 -12.02 -22.71
C ASN A 104 4.08 -10.49 -22.56
N ILE A 105 3.63 -10.07 -21.37
CA ILE A 105 3.62 -8.69 -20.93
C ILE A 105 4.79 -8.50 -19.99
N PHE A 106 5.64 -7.52 -20.31
CA PHE A 106 6.75 -7.14 -19.44
C PHE A 106 6.40 -5.88 -18.68
N SER A 107 6.16 -5.98 -17.38
CA SER A 107 6.11 -4.80 -16.54
C SER A 107 7.50 -4.39 -16.02
N GLY A 108 7.70 -3.08 -15.81
CA GLY A 108 8.88 -2.53 -15.18
C GLY A 108 9.02 -2.95 -13.72
N SER A 109 10.19 -2.66 -13.14
CA SER A 109 10.45 -2.92 -11.72
C SER A 109 9.76 -1.87 -10.87
N CYS A 110 8.94 -2.32 -9.91
CA CYS A 110 8.26 -1.40 -8.99
C CYS A 110 9.26 -0.53 -8.22
N PHE A 111 10.42 -1.09 -7.85
CA PHE A 111 11.42 -0.40 -7.03
C PHE A 111 12.20 0.67 -7.81
N VAL A 112 12.51 0.42 -9.09
CA VAL A 112 13.18 1.41 -9.94
C VAL A 112 12.21 2.54 -10.32
N GLU A 113 10.99 2.17 -10.68
CA GLU A 113 9.96 3.12 -11.11
C GLU A 113 9.52 4.04 -9.95
N ILE A 114 9.27 3.50 -8.74
CA ILE A 114 8.87 4.33 -7.61
C ILE A 114 9.98 5.28 -7.15
N GLU A 115 11.25 4.87 -7.21
CA GLU A 115 12.36 5.78 -6.88
C GLU A 115 12.47 6.92 -7.90
N THR A 116 12.33 6.60 -9.18
CA THR A 116 12.33 7.60 -10.25
C THR A 116 11.15 8.56 -10.09
N PHE A 117 9.96 8.02 -9.85
CA PHE A 117 8.74 8.78 -9.61
C PHE A 117 8.87 9.75 -8.43
N VAL A 118 9.37 9.28 -7.29
CA VAL A 118 9.54 10.13 -6.10
C VAL A 118 10.63 11.18 -6.32
N SER A 119 11.70 10.85 -7.06
CA SER A 119 12.72 11.82 -7.44
C SER A 119 12.13 12.94 -8.32
N GLN A 120 11.29 12.58 -9.30
CA GLN A 120 10.58 13.55 -10.13
C GLN A 120 9.63 14.43 -9.31
N ILE A 121 8.83 13.85 -8.40
CA ILE A 121 7.98 14.64 -7.49
C ILE A 121 8.82 15.60 -6.66
N LYS A 122 9.95 15.15 -6.12
CA LYS A 122 10.85 16.00 -5.34
C LYS A 122 11.36 17.21 -6.13
N GLU A 123 11.61 17.05 -7.43
CA GLU A 123 11.95 18.17 -8.32
C GLU A 123 10.80 19.18 -8.47
N TYR A 124 9.54 18.73 -8.56
CA TYR A 124 8.37 19.63 -8.56
C TYR A 124 8.25 20.48 -7.30
N PHE A 125 8.77 19.99 -6.16
CA PHE A 125 8.71 20.67 -4.87
C PHE A 125 10.01 21.39 -4.48
N ASN A 126 10.99 21.51 -5.39
CA ASN A 126 12.32 22.06 -5.12
C ASN A 126 12.35 23.48 -4.51
N GLU A 127 11.39 24.33 -4.86
CA GLU A 127 11.23 25.70 -4.36
C GLU A 127 10.27 25.78 -3.16
N SER A 128 9.68 24.66 -2.75
CA SER A 128 8.75 24.58 -1.63
C SER A 128 9.47 24.18 -0.33
N LYS A 129 8.76 24.26 0.81
CA LYS A 129 9.23 23.75 2.10
C LYS A 129 8.71 22.35 2.43
N VAL A 130 8.06 21.71 1.46
CA VAL A 130 7.52 20.35 1.61
C VAL A 130 8.67 19.36 1.51
N ASP A 131 8.82 18.50 2.51
CA ASP A 131 9.79 17.40 2.42
C ASP A 131 9.17 16.24 1.63
N VAL A 132 9.91 15.73 0.65
CA VAL A 132 9.49 14.61 -0.20
C VAL A 132 10.52 13.50 -0.05
N SER A 133 10.05 12.33 0.40
CA SER A 133 10.89 11.16 0.65
C SER A 133 10.25 9.86 0.19
N LEU A 134 11.10 8.88 -0.14
CA LEU A 134 10.72 7.49 -0.34
C LEU A 134 11.15 6.69 0.89
N ASP A 135 10.20 6.08 1.58
CA ASP A 135 10.48 5.08 2.60
C ASP A 135 10.56 3.70 1.92
N ARG A 136 11.78 3.16 1.90
CA ARG A 136 12.14 1.91 1.22
C ARG A 136 11.81 0.66 2.04
N PHE A 137 11.01 0.80 3.10
CA PHE A 137 10.59 -0.31 3.93
C PHE A 137 9.86 -1.41 3.14
N LEU A 138 10.31 -2.65 3.29
CA LEU A 138 9.64 -3.84 2.80
C LEU A 138 9.43 -4.84 3.95
N THR A 139 8.28 -5.51 3.97
CA THR A 139 7.95 -6.53 4.99
C THR A 139 8.93 -7.71 4.99
N THR A 140 9.54 -8.00 3.85
CA THR A 140 10.61 -9.00 3.70
C THR A 140 11.79 -8.72 4.62
N ASP A 141 12.13 -7.45 4.88
CA ASP A 141 13.22 -7.11 5.78
C ASP A 141 12.93 -7.64 7.19
N ILE A 142 11.69 -7.54 7.65
CA ILE A 142 11.25 -8.09 8.94
C ILE A 142 11.32 -9.62 8.93
N PHE A 143 10.79 -10.26 7.89
CA PHE A 143 10.69 -11.72 7.84
C PHE A 143 12.04 -12.44 7.74
N HIS A 144 13.09 -11.72 7.34
CA HIS A 144 14.47 -12.22 7.28
C HIS A 144 15.41 -11.55 8.27
N GLU A 145 14.89 -10.77 9.21
CA GLU A 145 15.70 -10.06 10.21
C GLU A 145 16.83 -9.24 9.57
N ARG A 146 16.55 -8.64 8.41
CA ARG A 146 17.47 -7.77 7.69
C ARG A 146 17.33 -6.33 8.16
N ALA A 147 18.35 -5.53 7.90
CA ALA A 147 18.24 -4.09 8.00
C ALA A 147 17.14 -3.58 7.05
N PHE A 148 16.35 -2.61 7.50
CA PHE A 148 15.39 -1.92 6.64
C PHE A 148 16.11 -1.31 5.44
N ASP A 149 15.41 -1.27 4.30
CA ASP A 149 15.89 -0.83 2.98
C ASP A 149 16.75 -1.83 2.21
N SER A 150 17.33 -2.83 2.90
CA SER A 150 18.31 -3.71 2.29
C SER A 150 17.72 -4.55 1.16
N THR A 151 16.49 -5.04 1.32
CA THR A 151 15.79 -5.81 0.28
C THR A 151 15.38 -4.92 -0.90
N PHE A 152 14.99 -3.66 -0.64
CA PHE A 152 14.65 -2.70 -1.69
C PHE A 152 15.88 -2.40 -2.56
N LEU A 153 17.01 -2.08 -1.92
CA LEU A 153 18.27 -1.79 -2.61
C LEU A 153 18.81 -3.04 -3.34
N GLN A 154 18.63 -4.23 -2.77
CA GLN A 154 18.93 -5.48 -3.46
C GLN A 154 18.12 -5.60 -4.74
N ALA A 155 16.80 -5.42 -4.66
CA ALA A 155 15.91 -5.57 -5.80
C ALA A 155 16.18 -4.53 -6.88
N GLN A 156 16.48 -3.28 -6.53
CA GLN A 156 16.90 -2.28 -7.51
C GLN A 156 18.20 -2.66 -8.22
N ARG A 157 19.21 -3.16 -7.51
CA ARG A 157 20.46 -3.61 -8.13
C ARG A 157 20.22 -4.79 -9.06
N GLU A 158 19.47 -5.79 -8.61
CA GLU A 158 19.25 -7.03 -9.37
C GLU A 158 18.32 -6.80 -10.58
N ASN A 159 17.21 -6.09 -10.39
CA ASN A 159 16.21 -5.87 -11.44
C ASN A 159 16.53 -4.66 -12.33
N GLY A 160 17.25 -3.65 -11.82
CA GLY A 160 17.76 -2.54 -12.64
C GLY A 160 18.78 -3.01 -13.67
N ASN A 161 19.65 -3.98 -13.32
CA ASN A 161 20.55 -4.62 -14.28
C ASN A 161 19.79 -5.42 -15.35
N TYR A 162 18.67 -6.06 -14.99
CA TYR A 162 17.80 -6.77 -15.93
C TYR A 162 17.11 -5.81 -16.92
N LEU A 163 16.56 -4.71 -16.42
CA LEU A 163 15.95 -3.66 -17.24
C LEU A 163 16.98 -3.01 -18.18
N PHE A 164 18.19 -2.71 -17.71
CA PHE A 164 19.24 -2.15 -18.56
C PHE A 164 19.63 -3.08 -19.72
N GLY A 165 19.58 -4.41 -19.51
CA GLY A 165 19.72 -5.40 -20.57
C GLY A 165 18.62 -5.30 -21.63
N ILE A 166 17.36 -5.14 -21.20
CA ILE A 166 16.19 -4.97 -22.10
C ILE A 166 16.26 -3.66 -22.88
N TYR A 167 16.67 -2.55 -22.25
CA TYR A 167 16.72 -1.24 -22.90
C TYR A 167 17.88 -1.06 -23.90
N ARG A 168 18.98 -1.81 -23.74
CA ARG A 168 20.15 -1.72 -24.63
C ARG A 168 19.89 -2.39 -25.99
N ASP A 169 19.10 -3.45 -26.01
CA ASP A 169 18.70 -4.14 -27.22
C ASP A 169 17.40 -3.50 -27.72
N GLU A 170 17.53 -2.49 -28.59
CA GLU A 170 16.44 -1.78 -29.27
C GLU A 170 15.20 -2.68 -29.45
N ILE A 171 14.03 -2.21 -29.00
CA ILE A 171 12.77 -2.97 -28.88
C ILE A 171 12.40 -3.82 -30.12
N GLN A 172 12.92 -3.48 -31.31
CA GLN A 172 12.77 -4.25 -32.56
C GLN A 172 13.62 -5.53 -32.67
N LYS A 173 14.66 -5.72 -31.86
CA LYS A 173 15.49 -6.94 -31.84
C LYS A 173 15.03 -7.98 -30.80
N LEU A 174 14.05 -7.61 -29.96
CA LEU A 174 13.57 -8.43 -28.84
C LEU A 174 12.76 -9.65 -29.29
N GLU A 175 12.18 -9.69 -30.50
CA GLU A 175 11.38 -10.84 -30.96
C GLU A 175 12.16 -12.18 -30.94
N ASN A 176 13.49 -12.14 -31.07
CA ASN A 176 14.35 -13.34 -31.00
C ASN A 176 15.13 -13.48 -29.68
N ILE A 177 15.19 -12.44 -28.85
CA ILE A 177 15.95 -12.40 -27.57
C ILE A 177 15.02 -12.65 -26.36
N VAL A 178 13.75 -12.29 -26.47
CA VAL A 178 12.72 -12.48 -25.43
C VAL A 178 12.63 -13.94 -24.94
N PRO A 179 12.73 -14.98 -25.78
CA PRO A 179 12.71 -16.36 -25.29
C PRO A 179 13.92 -16.70 -24.40
N ASP A 180 15.10 -16.15 -24.69
CA ASP A 180 16.31 -16.40 -23.92
C ASP A 180 16.38 -15.53 -22.66
N LEU A 181 15.89 -14.29 -22.71
CA LEU A 181 15.76 -13.42 -21.53
C LEU A 181 14.65 -13.90 -20.60
N TYR A 182 13.54 -14.41 -21.14
CA TYR A 182 12.49 -15.10 -20.40
C TYR A 182 13.00 -16.42 -19.85
N ARG A 183 13.81 -17.19 -20.60
CA ARG A 183 14.44 -18.41 -20.08
C ARG A 183 15.43 -18.09 -18.96
N GLN A 184 16.23 -17.04 -19.08
CA GLN A 184 17.15 -16.59 -18.03
C GLN A 184 16.40 -16.06 -16.81
N ALA A 185 15.38 -15.21 -17.01
CA ALA A 185 14.51 -14.76 -15.93
C ALA A 185 13.73 -15.92 -15.31
N SER A 186 13.26 -16.89 -16.09
CA SER A 186 12.59 -18.10 -15.61
C SER A 186 13.57 -19.00 -14.84
N ASN A 187 14.83 -19.10 -15.26
CA ASN A 187 15.87 -19.85 -14.54
C ASN A 187 16.28 -19.14 -13.24
N ILE A 188 16.39 -17.80 -13.26
CA ILE A 188 16.64 -16.98 -12.08
C ILE A 188 15.43 -17.07 -11.14
N CYS A 189 14.20 -16.93 -11.65
CA CYS A 189 12.97 -17.16 -10.91
C CYS A 189 12.92 -18.57 -10.35
N ALA A 190 13.36 -19.61 -11.07
CA ALA A 190 13.43 -20.98 -10.57
C ALA A 190 14.51 -21.16 -9.50
N TYR A 191 15.67 -20.52 -9.65
CA TYR A 191 16.75 -20.51 -8.65
C TYR A 191 16.30 -19.79 -7.37
N LEU A 192 15.78 -18.56 -7.52
CA LEU A 192 15.22 -17.74 -6.46
C LEU A 192 13.98 -18.39 -5.84
N TYR A 193 13.19 -19.14 -6.62
CA TYR A 193 12.10 -19.98 -6.12
C TYR A 193 12.62 -21.08 -5.21
N ASN A 194 13.67 -21.80 -5.63
CA ASN A 194 14.26 -22.85 -4.79
C ASN A 194 14.88 -22.26 -3.52
N TYR A 195 15.55 -21.11 -3.63
CA TYR A 195 16.08 -20.35 -2.50
C TYR A 195 14.94 -19.92 -1.55
N ASN A 196 13.92 -19.25 -2.06
CA ASN A 196 12.82 -18.73 -1.25
C ASN A 196 11.91 -19.82 -0.70
N LYS A 197 11.77 -20.97 -1.37
CA LYS A 197 11.09 -22.15 -0.83
C LYS A 197 11.85 -22.69 0.38
N ALA A 198 13.18 -22.68 0.34
CA ALA A 198 14.01 -22.99 1.51
C ALA A 198 13.90 -21.91 2.61
N HIS A 199 13.67 -20.64 2.24
CA HIS A 199 13.54 -19.50 3.16
C HIS A 199 12.10 -19.10 3.53
N LYS A 200 11.09 -19.83 3.03
CA LYS A 200 9.63 -19.59 3.18
C LYS A 200 9.18 -18.13 2.94
N ILE A 201 9.73 -17.42 1.96
CA ILE A 201 9.33 -16.01 1.70
C ILE A 201 7.87 -15.99 1.25
N LEU A 202 6.95 -15.51 2.09
CA LEU A 202 5.51 -15.60 1.86
C LEU A 202 4.84 -14.30 2.31
N PHE A 203 4.08 -13.69 1.41
CA PHE A 203 3.35 -12.45 1.62
C PHE A 203 1.84 -12.70 1.59
N ASP A 204 1.11 -12.01 2.46
CA ASP A 204 -0.34 -11.95 2.42
C ASP A 204 -0.82 -11.24 1.13
N SER A 205 -1.56 -11.95 0.28
CA SER A 205 -2.11 -11.41 -0.97
C SER A 205 -3.10 -10.27 -0.75
N GLY A 206 -3.76 -10.23 0.41
CA GLY A 206 -4.74 -9.21 0.78
C GLY A 206 -4.12 -7.90 1.27
N LYS A 207 -2.79 -7.79 1.33
CA LYS A 207 -2.04 -6.59 1.78
C LYS A 207 -2.33 -6.14 3.22
N PHE A 208 -3.11 -6.88 4.00
CA PHE A 208 -3.43 -6.54 5.39
C PHE A 208 -2.16 -6.45 6.25
N THR A 209 -1.30 -7.47 6.14
CA THR A 209 -0.03 -7.50 6.88
C THR A 209 0.86 -6.32 6.48
N LEU A 210 0.95 -6.00 5.18
CA LEU A 210 1.75 -4.90 4.67
C LEU A 210 1.28 -3.55 5.25
N LEU A 211 0.00 -3.25 5.12
CA LEU A 211 -0.55 -1.96 5.52
C LEU A 211 -0.53 -1.78 7.03
N LEU A 212 -0.94 -2.78 7.81
CA LEU A 212 -0.89 -2.67 9.28
C LEU A 212 0.53 -2.38 9.76
N THR A 213 1.53 -3.04 9.15
CA THR A 213 2.94 -2.86 9.48
C THR A 213 3.45 -1.48 9.08
N GLN A 214 3.15 -0.99 7.87
CA GLN A 214 3.54 0.34 7.42
C GLN A 214 2.93 1.45 8.29
N MET A 215 1.63 1.36 8.58
CA MET A 215 0.92 2.35 9.41
C MET A 215 1.53 2.45 10.80
N HIS A 216 1.83 1.32 11.45
CA HIS A 216 2.48 1.34 12.76
C HIS A 216 3.94 1.77 12.73
N LYS A 217 4.70 1.41 11.69
CA LYS A 217 6.06 1.92 11.49
C LYS A 217 6.06 3.44 11.46
N ILE A 218 5.26 4.04 10.56
CA ILE A 218 5.23 5.51 10.41
C ILE A 218 4.75 6.19 11.70
N ALA A 219 3.73 5.64 12.35
CA ALA A 219 3.24 6.18 13.62
C ALA A 219 4.29 6.08 14.75
N SER A 220 5.04 4.98 14.82
CA SER A 220 6.10 4.79 15.83
C SER A 220 7.27 5.75 15.66
N GLU A 221 7.65 6.03 14.40
CA GLU A 221 8.73 6.96 14.06
C GLU A 221 8.29 8.43 14.18
N ASN A 222 6.98 8.70 14.26
CA ASN A 222 6.40 10.03 14.26
C ASN A 222 5.20 10.13 15.23
N ALA A 223 5.39 9.73 16.48
CA ALA A 223 4.33 9.62 17.47
C ALA A 223 3.53 10.94 17.68
N ASP A 224 4.21 12.08 17.56
CA ASP A 224 3.63 13.42 17.73
C ASP A 224 3.09 14.05 16.44
N ALA A 225 3.17 13.38 15.29
CA ALA A 225 2.67 13.90 14.02
C ALA A 225 1.18 13.57 13.82
N ASP A 226 0.50 14.35 12.98
CA ASP A 226 -0.77 13.93 12.39
C ASP A 226 -0.47 13.22 11.06
N ILE A 227 -0.94 11.98 10.92
CA ILE A 227 -0.63 11.13 9.77
C ILE A 227 -1.88 10.89 8.93
N ASP A 228 -1.82 11.25 7.66
CA ASP A 228 -2.78 10.83 6.65
C ASP A 228 -2.13 9.70 5.83
N PHE A 229 -2.65 8.48 5.94
CA PHE A 229 -2.12 7.32 5.25
C PHE A 229 -3.00 6.95 4.06
N HIS A 230 -2.55 7.30 2.86
CA HIS A 230 -3.23 7.00 1.61
C HIS A 230 -2.72 5.69 1.03
N PHE A 231 -3.64 4.76 0.76
CA PHE A 231 -3.36 3.52 0.06
C PHE A 231 -4.13 3.45 -1.24
N TYR A 232 -3.44 3.13 -2.34
CA TYR A 232 -4.02 3.08 -3.68
C TYR A 232 -3.94 1.66 -4.22
N GLU A 233 -5.08 1.17 -4.70
CA GLU A 233 -5.26 -0.20 -5.20
C GLU A 233 -6.27 -0.17 -6.35
N ASP A 234 -6.01 -0.87 -7.45
CA ASP A 234 -6.95 -0.98 -8.58
C ASP A 234 -7.97 -2.12 -8.42
N ARG A 235 -7.75 -3.01 -7.45
CA ARG A 235 -8.54 -4.19 -7.14
C ARG A 235 -9.50 -4.00 -5.96
N ASP A 236 -10.79 -4.07 -6.25
CA ASP A 236 -11.86 -3.99 -5.24
C ASP A 236 -11.89 -5.21 -4.31
N ASP A 237 -11.56 -6.39 -4.80
CA ASP A 237 -11.48 -7.64 -4.02
C ASP A 237 -10.38 -7.62 -2.95
N ILE A 238 -9.39 -6.72 -3.07
CA ILE A 238 -8.40 -6.44 -2.02
C ILE A 238 -8.86 -5.26 -1.15
N LEU A 239 -9.29 -4.17 -1.79
CA LEU A 239 -9.57 -2.92 -1.09
C LEU A 239 -10.81 -3.01 -0.18
N ILE A 240 -11.86 -3.73 -0.59
CA ILE A 240 -13.10 -3.87 0.18
C ILE A 240 -12.85 -4.62 1.50
N PRO A 241 -12.25 -5.83 1.52
CA PRO A 241 -11.94 -6.50 2.78
C PRO A 241 -11.06 -5.67 3.72
N LEU A 242 -10.05 -4.97 3.20
CA LEU A 242 -9.20 -4.08 4.00
C LEU A 242 -10.00 -2.94 4.65
N TYR A 243 -10.84 -2.27 3.86
CA TYR A 243 -11.71 -1.22 4.37
C TYR A 243 -12.60 -1.75 5.50
N LEU A 244 -13.25 -2.90 5.28
CA LEU A 244 -14.15 -3.51 6.25
C LEU A 244 -13.44 -3.85 7.56
N ILE A 245 -12.27 -4.49 7.49
CA ILE A 245 -11.50 -4.85 8.69
C ILE A 245 -11.13 -3.60 9.48
N PHE A 246 -10.54 -2.59 8.83
CA PHE A 246 -10.11 -1.39 9.54
C PHE A 246 -11.26 -0.51 10.02
N ASN A 247 -12.41 -0.54 9.35
CA ASN A 247 -13.60 0.19 9.78
C ASN A 247 -14.30 -0.50 10.96
N LEU A 248 -14.40 -1.83 10.96
CA LEU A 248 -14.94 -2.61 12.08
C LEU A 248 -14.01 -2.62 13.29
N HIS A 249 -12.69 -2.57 13.04
CA HIS A 249 -11.65 -2.65 14.06
C HIS A 249 -10.67 -1.48 13.95
N SER A 250 -11.17 -0.25 14.12
CA SER A 250 -10.34 0.96 14.04
C SER A 250 -9.25 1.01 15.13
N GLU A 251 -9.33 0.15 16.16
CA GLU A 251 -8.32 -0.02 17.20
C GLU A 251 -7.04 -0.71 16.70
N LEU A 252 -7.08 -1.29 15.49
CA LEU A 252 -5.92 -1.74 14.76
C LEU A 252 -5.10 -0.57 14.19
N LEU A 253 -5.71 0.61 14.01
CA LEU A 253 -5.05 1.78 13.46
C LEU A 253 -4.51 2.70 14.58
N PRO A 254 -3.30 3.27 14.43
CA PRO A 254 -2.78 4.28 15.36
C PRO A 254 -3.73 5.47 15.56
N ALA A 255 -3.89 5.94 16.80
CA ALA A 255 -4.75 7.09 17.11
C ALA A 255 -4.30 8.41 16.45
N ASN A 256 -3.02 8.55 16.08
CA ASN A 256 -2.50 9.70 15.36
C ASN A 256 -2.63 9.59 13.83
N LEU A 257 -3.23 8.50 13.32
CA LEU A 257 -3.35 8.21 11.90
C LEU A 257 -4.81 8.26 11.40
N VAL A 258 -5.00 8.65 10.15
CA VAL A 258 -6.23 8.51 9.37
C VAL A 258 -5.91 7.67 8.13
N PHE A 259 -6.63 6.58 7.92
CA PHE A 259 -6.45 5.70 6.77
C PHE A 259 -7.40 6.10 5.64
N HIS A 260 -6.85 6.27 4.43
CA HIS A 260 -7.56 6.68 3.23
C HIS A 260 -7.37 5.62 2.13
N PRO A 261 -8.31 4.67 1.98
CA PRO A 261 -8.29 3.70 0.89
C PRO A 261 -8.84 4.30 -0.41
N HIS A 262 -8.07 4.20 -1.49
CA HIS A 262 -8.42 4.73 -2.81
C HIS A 262 -8.52 3.59 -3.82
N LEU A 263 -9.70 3.42 -4.42
CA LEU A 263 -9.85 2.58 -5.60
C LEU A 263 -9.26 3.35 -6.78
N TYR A 264 -8.12 2.89 -7.28
CA TYR A 264 -7.40 3.52 -8.37
C TYR A 264 -8.01 3.08 -9.70
N ILE A 265 -8.67 4.01 -10.39
CA ILE A 265 -9.24 3.77 -11.72
C ILE A 265 -8.44 4.57 -12.73
N THR A 266 -7.84 3.87 -13.69
CA THR A 266 -6.98 4.49 -14.70
C THR A 266 -7.78 5.43 -15.61
N GLY A 267 -7.25 6.63 -15.84
CA GLY A 267 -7.71 7.56 -16.88
C GLY A 267 -8.98 8.37 -16.56
N LYS A 268 -8.77 9.69 -16.42
CA LYS A 268 -9.75 10.80 -16.51
C LYS A 268 -10.58 11.17 -15.28
N SER A 269 -10.41 10.52 -14.13
CA SER A 269 -10.93 11.04 -12.86
C SER A 269 -10.18 10.41 -11.69
N CYS A 270 -8.89 10.76 -11.53
CA CYS A 270 -8.10 10.41 -10.35
C CYS A 270 -8.59 11.11 -9.06
N LEU A 271 -9.72 11.84 -9.15
CA LEU A 271 -10.41 12.44 -8.02
C LEU A 271 -11.18 11.37 -7.23
N HIS A 272 -10.42 10.62 -6.42
CA HIS A 272 -10.88 10.04 -5.15
C HIS A 272 -12.34 9.56 -5.10
N PRO A 273 -12.77 8.53 -5.86
CA PRO A 273 -13.94 7.80 -5.43
C PRO A 273 -13.50 6.99 -4.21
N TYR A 274 -13.62 7.59 -3.02
CA TYR A 274 -13.56 6.84 -1.77
C TYR A 274 -14.54 5.68 -1.92
N LEU A 275 -14.03 4.45 -1.84
CA LEU A 275 -14.89 3.27 -1.85
C LEU A 275 -15.86 3.34 -0.66
N ALA A 276 -15.33 3.83 0.47
CA ALA A 276 -16.05 4.44 1.58
C ALA A 276 -15.06 5.38 2.32
N GLY A 277 -15.55 6.43 2.99
CA GLY A 277 -14.74 7.55 3.47
C GLY A 277 -13.56 7.20 4.41
N PRO A 278 -12.74 8.18 4.81
CA PRO A 278 -11.56 7.96 5.64
C PRO A 278 -11.88 7.30 6.99
N ILE A 279 -10.99 6.43 7.46
CA ILE A 279 -11.10 5.73 8.74
C ILE A 279 -10.13 6.34 9.75
N LYS A 280 -10.66 6.96 10.81
CA LYS A 280 -9.84 7.49 11.90
C LYS A 280 -9.43 6.36 12.85
N GLY A 281 -8.13 6.19 13.07
CA GLY A 281 -7.64 5.26 14.07
C GLY A 281 -7.93 5.72 15.50
N ASN A 282 -8.15 4.76 16.39
CA ASN A 282 -8.34 4.98 17.82
C ASN A 282 -7.50 4.01 18.68
N GLY A 283 -6.58 3.26 18.07
CA GLY A 283 -5.70 2.31 18.72
C GLY A 283 -4.38 2.90 19.23
N VAL A 284 -3.70 2.11 20.05
CA VAL A 284 -2.34 2.42 20.54
C VAL A 284 -1.32 2.17 19.44
N ILE A 285 -0.26 2.99 19.39
CA ILE A 285 0.88 2.79 18.50
C ILE A 285 1.62 1.51 18.93
N ASP A 286 1.73 0.55 18.01
CA ASP A 286 2.51 -0.68 18.18
C ASP A 286 3.99 -0.40 17.86
N TYR A 287 4.79 -0.11 18.88
CA TYR A 287 6.24 0.09 18.72
C TYR A 287 6.98 -1.22 18.37
N GLU A 288 6.35 -2.35 18.64
CA GLU A 288 6.83 -3.70 18.34
C GLU A 288 6.11 -4.29 17.11
N TYR A 289 5.72 -3.44 16.15
CA TYR A 289 5.00 -3.81 14.92
C TYR A 289 5.66 -4.95 14.13
N LYS A 290 6.98 -5.13 14.26
CA LYS A 290 7.73 -6.25 13.68
C LYS A 290 7.21 -7.60 14.20
N ASN A 291 6.95 -7.70 15.50
CA ASN A 291 6.41 -8.91 16.13
C ASN A 291 4.97 -9.17 15.67
N THR A 292 4.16 -8.13 15.48
CA THR A 292 2.82 -8.24 14.86
C THR A 292 2.90 -8.80 13.46
N ALA A 293 3.80 -8.26 12.62
CA ALA A 293 3.99 -8.75 11.25
C ALA A 293 4.41 -10.24 11.24
N ILE A 294 5.29 -10.65 12.14
CA ILE A 294 5.69 -12.06 12.29
C ILE A 294 4.52 -12.94 12.73
N ALA A 295 3.68 -12.47 13.66
CA ALA A 295 2.49 -13.20 14.11
C ALA A 295 1.47 -13.39 12.97
N LEU A 296 1.19 -12.32 12.21
CA LEU A 296 0.31 -12.39 11.04
C LEU A 296 0.84 -13.34 9.97
N ARG A 297 2.16 -13.30 9.70
CA ARG A 297 2.79 -14.26 8.80
C ARG A 297 2.58 -15.69 9.28
N LYS A 298 2.70 -15.98 10.58
CA LYS A 298 2.44 -17.33 11.12
C LYS A 298 0.98 -17.77 10.88
N ILE A 299 0.01 -16.87 11.08
CA ILE A 299 -1.41 -17.15 10.80
C ILE A 299 -1.61 -17.47 9.31
N ALA A 300 -1.03 -16.65 8.42
CA ALA A 300 -1.16 -16.83 6.98
C ALA A 300 -0.49 -18.13 6.48
N LEU A 301 0.51 -18.65 7.21
CA LEU A 301 1.19 -19.92 6.92
C LEU A 301 0.48 -21.15 7.48
N ASP A 302 -0.47 -21.00 8.40
CA ASP A 302 -1.17 -22.13 9.01
C ASP A 302 -2.02 -22.86 7.97
N SER A 303 -1.66 -24.12 7.71
CA SER A 303 -2.12 -24.90 6.57
C SER A 303 -3.48 -25.60 6.75
N THR A 304 -4.26 -25.15 7.73
CA THR A 304 -5.57 -25.73 8.08
C THR A 304 -6.74 -25.15 7.26
N HIS A 305 -6.47 -24.22 6.33
CA HIS A 305 -7.48 -23.62 5.46
C HIS A 305 -7.52 -24.28 4.06
N PRO A 306 -8.70 -24.64 3.51
CA PRO A 306 -8.83 -25.47 2.30
C PRO A 306 -8.48 -24.78 0.96
N SER A 307 -8.08 -23.51 0.96
CA SER A 307 -7.82 -22.66 -0.22
C SER A 307 -6.35 -22.62 -0.66
N HIS A 308 -5.56 -23.67 -0.41
CA HIS A 308 -4.16 -23.73 -0.84
C HIS A 308 -3.96 -23.99 -2.34
N GLU A 309 -4.27 -23.02 -3.20
CA GLU A 309 -3.71 -22.95 -4.55
C GLU A 309 -2.47 -22.02 -4.62
N LYS A 310 -1.35 -22.64 -4.19
CA LYS A 310 0.02 -22.63 -4.74
C LYS A 310 0.50 -21.42 -5.58
N SER A 311 0.76 -20.30 -4.92
CA SER A 311 1.90 -19.44 -5.26
C SER A 311 3.02 -19.66 -4.22
N ALA A 312 4.27 -19.87 -4.64
CA ALA A 312 5.36 -20.12 -3.68
C ALA A 312 5.86 -18.88 -2.92
N PHE A 313 5.30 -17.69 -3.19
CA PHE A 313 5.73 -16.44 -2.56
C PHE A 313 4.58 -15.63 -1.98
N VAL A 314 3.35 -16.03 -2.23
CA VAL A 314 2.15 -15.35 -1.77
C VAL A 314 1.25 -16.39 -1.11
N VAL A 315 0.87 -16.13 0.12
CA VAL A 315 -0.11 -16.92 0.87
C VAL A 315 -1.51 -16.38 0.64
N ASP A 316 -2.48 -17.19 1.05
CA ASP A 316 -3.91 -16.91 0.98
C ASP A 316 -4.25 -15.51 1.48
N ASN A 317 -5.34 -14.94 0.97
CA ASN A 317 -5.78 -13.60 1.32
C ASN A 317 -6.21 -13.59 2.79
N LEU A 318 -5.40 -12.99 3.66
CA LEU A 318 -5.67 -13.01 5.09
C LEU A 318 -6.95 -12.24 5.43
N ALA A 319 -7.29 -11.21 4.63
CA ALA A 319 -8.51 -10.47 4.81
C ALA A 319 -9.76 -11.34 4.59
N ASP A 320 -9.72 -12.26 3.62
CA ASP A 320 -10.80 -13.22 3.36
C ASP A 320 -10.95 -14.26 4.48
N ARG A 321 -9.89 -14.52 5.25
CA ARG A 321 -9.93 -15.37 6.45
C ARG A 321 -10.42 -14.62 7.70
N PHE A 322 -10.36 -13.29 7.67
CA PHE A 322 -10.66 -12.43 8.81
C PHE A 322 -12.10 -11.93 8.81
N ILE A 323 -12.74 -11.85 7.64
CA ILE A 323 -14.14 -11.46 7.51
C ILE A 323 -14.90 -12.53 6.74
N VAL A 324 -16.10 -12.87 7.20
CA VAL A 324 -17.01 -13.77 6.47
C VAL A 324 -18.39 -13.15 6.29
N ALA A 325 -18.99 -13.46 5.15
CA ALA A 325 -20.38 -13.14 4.84
C ALA A 325 -21.32 -14.14 5.53
N LYS A 326 -22.05 -13.69 6.55
CA LYS A 326 -23.12 -14.44 7.21
C LYS A 326 -24.46 -14.06 6.59
N LYS A 327 -25.14 -15.03 5.97
CA LYS A 327 -26.50 -14.84 5.49
C LYS A 327 -27.48 -14.83 6.68
N LEU A 328 -28.25 -13.77 6.81
CA LEU A 328 -29.35 -13.63 7.77
C LEU A 328 -30.67 -14.11 7.13
N GLU A 329 -31.68 -14.31 7.96
CA GLU A 329 -33.06 -14.50 7.47
C GLU A 329 -33.45 -13.27 6.62
N GLU A 330 -34.27 -13.48 5.58
CA GLU A 330 -34.66 -12.47 4.57
C GLU A 330 -33.62 -12.12 3.49
N GLY A 331 -32.47 -12.82 3.44
CA GLY A 331 -31.51 -12.64 2.35
C GLY A 331 -30.56 -11.45 2.50
N VAL A 332 -30.55 -10.83 3.68
CA VAL A 332 -29.52 -9.86 4.09
C VAL A 332 -28.22 -10.61 4.38
N THR A 333 -27.09 -10.10 3.91
CA THR A 333 -25.76 -10.62 4.26
C THR A 333 -25.10 -9.64 5.23
N GLU A 334 -24.77 -10.12 6.41
CA GLU A 334 -23.95 -9.39 7.39
C GLU A 334 -22.49 -9.83 7.24
N LEU A 335 -21.57 -8.87 7.25
CA LEU A 335 -20.13 -9.17 7.26
C LEU A 335 -19.66 -9.17 8.72
N ILE A 336 -19.12 -10.30 9.18
CA ILE A 336 -18.70 -10.48 10.57
C ILE A 336 -17.23 -10.87 10.66
N SER A 337 -16.59 -10.45 11.74
CA SER A 337 -15.23 -10.85 12.10
C SER A 337 -15.19 -12.33 12.46
N THR A 338 -14.19 -13.05 11.92
CA THR A 338 -13.97 -14.44 12.28
C THR A 338 -13.36 -14.55 13.68
N PRO A 339 -13.52 -15.70 14.37
CA PRO A 339 -12.82 -15.95 15.63
C PRO A 339 -11.31 -15.75 15.51
N LEU A 340 -10.73 -16.10 14.36
CA LEU A 340 -9.31 -15.92 14.09
C LEU A 340 -8.87 -14.45 14.14
N LEU A 341 -9.65 -13.53 13.55
CA LEU A 341 -9.36 -12.09 13.63
C LEU A 341 -9.46 -11.58 15.07
N LEU A 342 -10.51 -11.99 15.79
CA LEU A 342 -10.74 -11.57 17.17
C LEU A 342 -9.64 -12.08 18.12
N GLU A 343 -9.23 -13.33 17.97
CA GLU A 343 -8.10 -13.92 18.72
C GLU A 343 -6.79 -13.17 18.44
N PHE A 344 -6.52 -12.83 17.17
CA PHE A 344 -5.36 -12.01 16.80
C PHE A 344 -5.41 -10.62 17.47
N ILE A 345 -6.57 -9.95 17.42
CA ILE A 345 -6.75 -8.63 18.04
C ILE A 345 -6.51 -8.69 19.54
N GLU A 346 -7.08 -9.67 20.24
CA GLU A 346 -6.91 -9.80 21.69
C GLU A 346 -5.48 -10.18 22.07
N ALA A 347 -4.84 -11.10 21.34
CA ALA A 347 -3.42 -11.42 21.56
C ALA A 347 -2.53 -10.18 21.37
N ARG A 348 -2.81 -9.36 20.35
CA ARG A 348 -2.11 -8.09 20.12
C ARG A 348 -2.35 -7.10 21.26
N LYS A 349 -3.59 -6.91 21.71
CA LYS A 349 -3.91 -6.02 22.85
C LYS A 349 -3.17 -6.43 24.13
N GLN A 350 -3.15 -7.71 24.46
CA GLN A 350 -2.43 -8.23 25.62
C GLN A 350 -0.93 -7.91 25.54
N ARG A 351 -0.31 -8.12 24.37
CA ARG A 351 1.11 -7.80 24.16
C ARG A 351 1.38 -6.29 24.35
N LEU A 352 0.59 -5.42 23.72
CA LEU A 352 0.74 -3.97 23.84
C LEU A 352 0.55 -3.48 25.28
N PHE A 353 -0.37 -4.09 26.03
CA PHE A 353 -0.59 -3.77 27.44
C PHE A 353 0.63 -4.13 28.31
N LEU A 354 1.23 -5.31 28.09
CA LEU A 354 2.43 -5.73 28.80
C LEU A 354 3.64 -4.83 28.48
N GLU A 355 3.76 -4.38 27.23
CA GLU A 355 4.80 -3.43 26.81
C GLU A 355 4.68 -2.09 27.54
N ALA A 356 3.47 -1.55 27.65
CA ALA A 356 3.21 -0.30 28.37
C ALA A 356 3.61 -0.42 29.86
N ILE A 357 3.25 -1.52 30.53
CA ILE A 357 3.64 -1.77 31.93
C ILE A 357 5.17 -1.83 32.07
N ASN A 358 5.85 -2.58 31.20
CA ASN A 358 7.30 -2.73 31.27
C ASN A 358 8.03 -1.41 31.02
N TYR A 359 7.51 -0.55 30.15
CA TYR A 359 8.06 0.79 29.94
C TYR A 359 8.00 1.64 31.22
N ASP A 360 6.85 1.70 31.88
CA ASP A 360 6.66 2.48 33.11
C ASP A 360 7.54 1.98 34.27
N THR A 361 7.68 0.66 34.42
CA THR A 361 8.51 0.09 35.50
C THR A 361 10.01 0.38 35.34
N ASN A 362 10.51 0.44 34.11
CA ASN A 362 11.94 0.68 33.82
C ASN A 362 12.31 2.18 33.85
N HIS A 363 11.34 3.09 33.77
CA HIS A 363 11.56 4.54 33.85
C HIS A 363 11.16 5.16 35.20
N ALA A 364 10.59 4.35 36.11
CA ALA A 364 10.28 4.73 37.49
C ALA A 364 11.37 4.30 38.51
N CYS A 365 12.39 3.57 38.08
CA CYS A 365 13.64 3.31 38.84
C CYS A 365 14.74 4.25 38.39
#